data_AF-A0A8H5AXM0-F1
#
_entry.id   AF-A0A8H5AXM0-F1
#
_cell.length_a   1.000
_cell.length_b   1.000
_cell.length_c   1.000
_cell.angle_alpha   90.00
_cell.angle_beta   90.00
_cell.angle_gamma   90.00
#
_symmetry.space_group_name_H-M   'P 1'
#
loop_
_entity.id
_entity.type
_entity.pdbx_description
1 polymer ?
#
loop_
_entity_poly.entity_id
_entity_poly.type
_entity_poly.pdbx_seq_one_letter_code
_entity_poly.pdbx_strand_id
1 'polypeptide(L)'
;MTLSHVSPFKLGQRITLLDLAPELITLICKSSEDLDTVFALKNVCRNFNTILNDWTIWAHLVSTCLYSPSTYRRHLFVDRPISTHSACELKAMLMRWKKVERGWKRAHRQDFDVRRLSLPDDLIAPTRVLAPGGRWLLLFSADLAASYFDLDSDCIDMETPSPFPLIPPHNPYGATSLHVSDPDVDQASPVISFRIALTYVGGNDMAEGPSFVEIWTITSLYDSNTKTSRLGAQKVAAFQLNLACGLLDIYTLAGDSILFAAPYMFFHTPEYESGDRRFLYVNWRKAVNNSHQPCYRTVSVPARVRVLSPPRL
;
A
#
# COMPACT_ATOMS: atom_id res chain seq x y z
N MET A 1 -23.32 46.66 -6.47
CA MET A 1 -23.15 45.53 -5.53
C MET A 1 -23.39 46.06 -4.13
N THR A 2 -24.60 45.86 -3.63
CA THR A 2 -25.04 46.35 -2.31
C THR A 2 -24.72 45.29 -1.25
N LEU A 3 -23.76 45.60 -0.38
CA LEU A 3 -23.50 44.87 0.86
C LEU A 3 -24.71 45.08 1.78
N SER A 4 -25.57 44.07 1.89
CA SER A 4 -26.69 44.08 2.82
C SER A 4 -26.19 43.98 4.26
N HIS A 5 -26.66 44.91 5.09
CA HIS A 5 -26.49 45.02 6.53
C HIS A 5 -26.46 43.66 7.26
N VAL A 6 -25.32 43.33 7.85
CA VAL A 6 -25.24 42.33 8.92
C VAL A 6 -25.53 43.06 10.23
N SER A 7 -26.69 42.77 10.82
CA SER A 7 -27.08 43.30 12.13
C SER A 7 -26.10 42.82 13.21
N PRO A 8 -25.65 43.68 14.15
CA PRO A 8 -24.79 43.26 15.24
C PRO A 8 -25.55 42.31 16.18
N PHE A 9 -25.02 41.11 16.37
CA PHE A 9 -25.56 40.11 17.30
C PHE A 9 -25.63 40.69 18.73
N LYS A 10 -26.80 40.62 19.37
CA LYS A 10 -26.98 41.04 20.77
C LYS A 10 -26.34 40.01 21.70
N LEU A 11 -25.55 40.50 22.66
CA LEU A 11 -24.90 39.69 23.70
C LEU A 11 -25.97 38.88 24.47
N GLY A 12 -25.90 37.54 24.41
CA GLY A 12 -26.85 36.62 25.07
C GLY A 12 -27.82 35.87 24.15
N GLN A 13 -27.82 36.13 22.85
CA GLN A 13 -28.63 35.38 21.89
C GLN A 13 -28.00 34.01 21.62
N ARG A 14 -28.74 32.92 21.85
CA ARG A 14 -28.31 31.57 21.45
C ARG A 14 -28.34 31.50 19.92
N ILE A 15 -27.16 31.59 19.30
CA ILE A 15 -26.99 31.35 17.86
C ILE A 15 -27.10 29.84 17.66
N THR A 16 -28.07 29.40 16.88
CA THR A 16 -28.16 28.02 16.46
C THR A 16 -27.32 27.81 15.20
N LEU A 17 -26.84 26.59 14.95
CA LEU A 17 -26.11 26.28 13.72
C LEU A 17 -26.94 26.57 12.45
N LEU A 18 -28.26 26.63 12.56
CA LEU A 18 -29.16 26.97 11.45
C LEU A 18 -29.14 28.46 11.08
N ASP A 19 -28.70 29.31 12.01
CA ASP A 19 -28.60 30.76 11.81
C ASP A 19 -27.28 31.17 11.14
N LEU A 20 -26.35 30.22 10.96
CA LEU A 20 -25.05 30.45 10.35
C LEU A 20 -25.13 30.40 8.82
N ALA A 21 -24.30 31.21 8.18
CA ALA A 21 -24.11 31.15 6.74
C ALA A 21 -23.55 29.78 6.31
N PRO A 22 -23.93 29.25 5.12
CA PRO A 22 -23.47 27.95 4.62
C PRO A 22 -21.95 27.77 4.62
N GLU A 23 -21.21 28.85 4.38
CA GLU A 23 -19.74 28.90 4.35
C GLU A 23 -19.15 28.61 5.74
N LEU A 24 -19.78 29.14 6.80
CA LEU A 24 -19.36 28.90 8.19
C LEU A 24 -19.65 27.46 8.60
N ILE A 25 -20.79 26.91 8.21
CA ILE A 25 -21.14 25.50 8.44
C ILE A 25 -20.13 24.59 7.74
N THR A 26 -19.78 24.90 6.50
CA THR A 26 -18.75 24.18 5.72
C THR A 26 -17.40 24.21 6.42
N LEU A 27 -16.99 25.37 6.94
CA LEU A 27 -15.74 25.52 7.69
C LEU A 27 -15.74 24.70 8.98
N ILE A 28 -16.84 24.75 9.74
CA ILE A 28 -17.01 23.94 10.96
C ILE A 28 -16.88 22.46 10.63
N CYS A 29 -17.54 21.99 9.56
CA CYS A 29 -17.46 20.59 9.14
C CYS A 29 -16.04 20.18 8.73
N LYS A 30 -15.32 21.05 8.01
CA LYS A 30 -13.91 20.81 7.63
C LYS A 30 -12.97 20.75 8.84
N SER A 31 -13.24 21.55 9.87
CA SER A 31 -12.46 21.56 11.11
C SER A 31 -12.81 20.43 12.09
N SER A 32 -13.86 19.65 11.84
CA SER A 32 -14.31 18.60 12.75
C SER A 32 -13.37 17.39 12.69
N GLU A 33 -12.71 17.09 13.80
CA GLU A 33 -11.92 15.86 13.95
C GLU A 33 -12.83 14.61 14.06
N ASP A 34 -14.04 14.80 14.58
CA ASP A 34 -15.02 13.73 14.69
C ASP A 34 -15.94 13.65 13.46
N LEU A 35 -15.71 12.65 12.62
CA LEU A 35 -16.58 12.37 11.48
C LEU A 35 -18.01 11.98 11.91
N ASP A 36 -18.23 11.44 13.12
CA ASP A 36 -19.58 11.02 13.56
C ASP A 36 -20.48 12.23 13.74
N THR A 37 -19.93 13.32 14.30
CA THR A 37 -20.60 14.62 14.36
C THR A 37 -20.99 15.12 12.97
N VAL A 38 -20.08 15.06 11.98
CA VAL A 38 -20.37 15.45 10.59
C VAL A 38 -21.48 14.59 9.98
N PHE A 39 -21.46 13.28 10.22
CA PHE A 39 -22.52 12.37 9.76
C PHE A 39 -23.86 12.63 10.45
N ALA A 40 -23.86 12.96 11.74
CA ALA A 40 -25.07 13.27 12.50
C ALA A 40 -25.75 14.56 11.99
N LEU A 41 -24.98 15.61 11.71
CA LEU A 41 -25.48 16.88 11.16
C LEU A 41 -26.27 16.70 9.86
N LYS A 42 -25.86 15.74 9.01
CA LYS A 42 -26.57 15.42 7.76
C LYS A 42 -28.02 15.01 7.98
N ASN A 43 -28.32 14.37 9.12
CA ASN A 43 -29.65 13.84 9.44
C ASN A 43 -30.51 14.85 10.22
N VAL A 44 -29.99 16.03 10.58
CA VAL A 44 -30.71 17.02 11.40
C VAL A 44 -31.74 17.78 10.57
N CYS A 45 -31.36 18.31 9.40
CA CYS A 45 -32.30 19.05 8.54
C CYS A 45 -31.88 19.01 7.05
N ARG A 46 -32.82 19.38 6.16
CA ARG A 46 -32.59 19.41 4.71
C ARG A 46 -31.50 20.41 4.29
N ASN A 47 -31.34 21.51 5.01
CA ASN A 47 -30.30 22.52 4.73
C ASN A 47 -28.90 21.93 4.98
N PHE A 48 -28.68 21.30 6.13
CA PHE A 48 -27.41 20.62 6.40
C PHE A 48 -27.15 19.49 5.43
N ASN A 49 -28.16 18.70 5.08
CA ASN A 49 -28.02 17.67 4.06
C ASN A 49 -27.53 18.25 2.71
N THR A 50 -28.06 19.42 2.33
CA THR A 50 -27.65 20.10 1.09
C THR A 50 -26.20 20.59 1.16
N ILE A 51 -25.81 21.26 2.25
CA ILE A 51 -24.44 21.74 2.48
C ILE A 51 -23.46 20.56 2.54
N LEU A 52 -23.81 19.50 3.26
CA LEU A 52 -22.99 18.30 3.41
C LEU A 52 -23.00 17.39 2.18
N ASN A 53 -23.61 17.78 1.08
CA ASN A 53 -23.39 17.15 -0.23
C ASN A 53 -22.31 17.88 -1.04
N ASP A 54 -21.75 18.98 -0.52
CA ASP A 54 -20.61 19.66 -1.12
C ASP A 54 -19.38 18.73 -1.13
N TRP A 55 -18.81 18.54 -2.31
CA TRP A 55 -17.63 17.71 -2.53
C TRP A 55 -16.42 18.18 -1.72
N THR A 56 -16.23 19.48 -1.56
CA THR A 56 -15.05 20.08 -0.90
C THR A 56 -14.96 19.72 0.57
N ILE A 57 -16.08 19.44 1.24
CA ILE A 57 -16.09 18.99 2.64
C ILE A 57 -15.49 17.60 2.72
N TRP A 58 -16.01 16.65 1.94
CA TRP A 58 -15.54 15.26 1.96
C TRP A 58 -14.13 15.12 1.42
N ALA A 59 -13.77 15.85 0.38
CA ALA A 59 -12.41 15.88 -0.17
C ALA A 59 -11.41 16.38 0.88
N HIS A 60 -11.76 17.42 1.64
CA HIS A 60 -10.92 17.91 2.73
C HIS A 60 -10.78 16.85 3.84
N LEU A 61 -11.89 16.28 4.31
CA LEU A 61 -11.86 15.26 5.36
C LEU A 61 -11.05 14.02 4.96
N VAL A 62 -11.18 13.55 3.72
CA VAL A 62 -10.36 12.46 3.16
C VAL A 62 -8.89 12.86 3.13
N SER A 63 -8.56 14.04 2.62
CA SER A 63 -7.17 14.53 2.54
C SER A 63 -6.55 14.62 3.94
N THR A 64 -7.27 15.15 4.92
CA THR A 64 -6.80 15.21 6.31
C THR A 64 -6.55 13.80 6.86
N CYS A 65 -7.38 12.82 6.53
CA CYS A 65 -7.15 11.44 6.94
C CYS A 65 -5.93 10.78 6.26
N LEU A 66 -5.64 11.14 5.01
CA LEU A 66 -4.49 10.63 4.25
C LEU A 66 -3.18 11.25 4.69
N TYR A 67 -3.17 12.56 4.93
CA TYR A 67 -1.94 13.33 5.15
C TYR A 67 -1.67 13.68 6.62
N SER A 68 -2.57 13.37 7.55
CA SER A 68 -2.35 13.67 8.97
C SER A 68 -1.29 12.74 9.59
N PRO A 69 -0.14 13.29 10.06
CA PRO A 69 0.94 12.49 10.62
C PRO A 69 0.66 11.95 12.02
N SER A 70 -0.30 12.56 12.75
CA SER A 70 -0.63 12.24 14.15
C SER A 70 -1.53 11.01 14.30
N THR A 71 -2.20 10.63 13.23
CA THR A 71 -3.04 9.44 13.22
C THR A 71 -2.30 8.27 12.60
N TYR A 72 -2.26 7.12 13.28
CA TYR A 72 -1.80 5.81 12.78
C TYR A 72 -2.64 5.26 11.60
N ARG A 73 -3.25 6.17 10.83
CA ARG A 73 -4.25 5.98 9.79
C ARG A 73 -3.60 5.89 8.39
N ARG A 74 -2.33 5.46 8.33
CA ARG A 74 -1.49 5.34 7.12
C ARG A 74 -1.92 4.24 6.14
N HIS A 75 -3.13 3.71 6.29
CA HIS A 75 -3.65 2.59 5.50
C HIS A 75 -4.80 2.98 4.59
N LEU A 76 -5.20 4.25 4.60
CA LEU A 76 -6.10 4.77 3.59
C LEU A 76 -5.31 5.03 2.32
N PHE A 77 -5.76 4.40 1.25
CA PHE A 77 -5.25 4.63 -0.08
C PHE A 77 -6.41 4.90 -1.01
N VAL A 78 -6.22 5.85 -1.92
CA VAL A 78 -7.20 6.18 -2.93
C VAL A 78 -6.75 5.56 -4.25
N ASP A 79 -7.65 4.85 -4.91
CA ASP A 79 -7.39 4.18 -6.19
C ASP A 79 -7.28 5.17 -7.36
N ARG A 80 -7.74 6.39 -7.19
CA ARG A 80 -7.67 7.47 -8.18
C ARG A 80 -7.59 8.84 -7.49
N PRO A 81 -7.25 9.93 -8.20
CA PRO A 81 -7.13 11.24 -7.57
C PRO A 81 -8.43 11.66 -6.85
N ILE A 82 -8.33 12.34 -5.71
CA ILE A 82 -9.50 12.78 -4.93
C ILE A 82 -10.46 13.64 -5.78
N SER A 83 -9.91 14.44 -6.70
CA SER A 83 -10.66 15.29 -7.64
C SER A 83 -11.58 14.53 -8.58
N THR A 84 -11.33 13.24 -8.85
CA THR A 84 -12.17 12.43 -9.75
C THR A 84 -13.30 11.71 -9.02
N HIS A 85 -13.37 11.82 -7.70
CA HIS A 85 -14.45 11.22 -6.92
C HIS A 85 -15.62 12.18 -6.77
N SER A 86 -16.82 11.63 -6.76
CA SER A 86 -18.02 12.34 -6.31
C SER A 86 -18.03 12.48 -4.78
N ALA A 87 -18.80 13.45 -4.28
CA ALA A 87 -19.02 13.62 -2.84
C ALA A 87 -19.56 12.33 -2.18
N CYS A 88 -20.44 11.61 -2.89
CA CYS A 88 -21.00 10.35 -2.42
C CYS A 88 -19.94 9.25 -2.27
N GLU A 89 -19.02 9.13 -3.22
CA GLU A 89 -17.94 8.13 -3.17
C GLU A 89 -16.95 8.44 -2.03
N LEU A 90 -16.53 9.69 -1.88
CA LEU A 90 -15.66 10.11 -0.77
C LEU A 90 -16.30 9.85 0.60
N LYS A 91 -17.60 10.15 0.71
CA LYS A 91 -18.39 9.85 1.90
C LYS A 91 -18.43 8.35 2.18
N ALA A 92 -18.72 7.54 1.16
CA ALA A 92 -18.79 6.09 1.30
C ALA A 92 -17.44 5.49 1.73
N MET A 93 -16.34 6.01 1.19
CA MET A 93 -14.98 5.62 1.56
C MET A 93 -14.69 5.89 3.04
N LEU A 94 -14.96 7.10 3.54
CA LEU A 94 -14.79 7.44 4.95
C LEU A 94 -15.67 6.58 5.87
N MET A 95 -16.91 6.30 5.46
CA MET A 95 -17.82 5.42 6.21
C MET A 95 -17.31 3.97 6.27
N ARG A 96 -16.86 3.42 5.13
CA ARG A 96 -16.28 2.07 5.05
C ARG A 96 -15.10 1.96 5.99
N TRP A 97 -14.22 2.96 5.97
CA TRP A 97 -13.06 2.98 6.83
C TRP A 97 -13.40 3.11 8.31
N LYS A 98 -14.34 3.99 8.70
CA LYS A 98 -14.85 4.03 10.09
C LYS A 98 -15.48 2.72 10.54
N LYS A 99 -16.16 2.01 9.63
CA LYS A 99 -16.70 0.67 9.92
C LYS A 99 -15.56 -0.32 10.19
N VAL A 100 -14.52 -0.31 9.36
CA VAL A 100 -13.33 -1.14 9.53
C VAL A 100 -12.64 -0.81 10.86
N GLU A 101 -12.33 0.46 11.15
CA GLU A 101 -11.68 0.89 12.40
C GLU A 101 -12.45 0.40 13.64
N ARG A 102 -13.79 0.49 13.61
CA ARG A 102 -14.65 -0.04 14.68
C ARG A 102 -14.62 -1.57 14.76
N GLY A 103 -14.57 -2.26 13.62
CA GLY A 103 -14.44 -3.71 13.54
C GLY A 103 -13.15 -4.21 14.17
N TRP A 104 -12.01 -3.61 13.81
CA TRP A 104 -10.70 -3.94 14.42
C TRP A 104 -10.70 -3.75 15.94
N LYS A 105 -11.29 -2.67 16.45
CA LYS A 105 -11.42 -2.44 17.91
C LYS A 105 -12.31 -3.47 18.62
N ARG A 106 -13.21 -4.13 17.88
CA ARG A 106 -14.15 -5.15 18.40
C ARG A 106 -13.70 -6.59 18.10
N ALA A 107 -12.56 -6.77 17.44
CA ALA A 107 -12.09 -8.03 16.86
C ALA A 107 -11.95 -9.19 17.87
N HIS A 108 -11.98 -8.94 19.17
CA HIS A 108 -12.03 -9.99 20.18
C HIS A 108 -13.37 -10.75 20.23
N ARG A 109 -14.42 -10.35 19.47
CA ARG A 109 -15.79 -10.86 19.66
C ARG A 109 -16.63 -11.14 18.39
N GLN A 110 -16.09 -11.06 17.18
CA GLN A 110 -16.90 -11.23 15.96
C GLN A 110 -16.31 -12.22 14.95
N ASP A 111 -17.19 -13.07 14.41
CA ASP A 111 -16.99 -13.78 13.16
C ASP A 111 -16.87 -12.73 12.04
N PHE A 112 -15.67 -12.60 11.47
CA PHE A 112 -15.50 -11.80 10.27
C PHE A 112 -16.18 -12.50 9.10
N ASP A 113 -16.83 -11.73 8.24
CA ASP A 113 -17.33 -12.24 6.96
C ASP A 113 -16.12 -12.52 6.06
N VAL A 114 -15.62 -13.76 6.11
CA VAL A 114 -14.44 -14.20 5.36
C VAL A 114 -14.86 -14.65 3.98
N ARG A 115 -14.57 -13.83 2.98
CA ARG A 115 -14.63 -14.21 1.57
C ARG A 115 -13.45 -15.11 1.24
N ARG A 116 -13.70 -16.31 0.72
CA ARG A 116 -12.65 -17.27 0.29
C ARG A 116 -12.50 -17.23 -1.22
N LEU A 117 -11.32 -16.83 -1.69
CA LEU A 117 -10.96 -16.87 -3.10
C LEU A 117 -10.25 -18.20 -3.39
N SER A 118 -10.88 -19.07 -4.18
CA SER A 118 -10.25 -20.32 -4.62
C SER A 118 -9.30 -20.04 -5.77
N LEU A 119 -8.00 -20.20 -5.54
CA LEU A 119 -7.00 -20.04 -6.59
C LEU A 119 -6.81 -21.39 -7.30
N PRO A 120 -6.84 -21.43 -8.64
CA PRO A 120 -6.45 -22.60 -9.43
C PRO A 120 -5.05 -23.11 -9.04
N ASP A 121 -4.82 -24.42 -9.14
CA ASP A 121 -3.55 -25.05 -8.73
C ASP A 121 -2.35 -24.56 -9.56
N ASP A 122 -2.58 -24.23 -10.83
CA ASP A 122 -1.60 -23.61 -11.74
C ASP A 122 -1.30 -22.15 -11.38
N LEU A 123 -2.17 -21.52 -10.59
CA LEU A 123 -2.01 -20.19 -10.01
C LEU A 123 -1.54 -20.22 -8.55
N ILE A 124 -1.02 -21.36 -8.05
CA ILE A 124 -0.25 -21.42 -6.81
C ILE A 124 1.09 -20.72 -7.07
N ALA A 125 1.02 -19.39 -7.12
CA ALA A 125 2.15 -18.50 -7.16
C ALA A 125 3.05 -18.78 -5.94
N PRO A 126 4.36 -18.98 -6.12
CA PRO A 126 5.30 -19.11 -5.00
C PRO A 126 5.23 -17.92 -4.04
N THR A 127 4.79 -16.75 -4.51
CA THR A 127 4.68 -15.56 -3.66
C THR A 127 3.41 -14.76 -3.95
N ARG A 128 2.79 -14.27 -2.88
CA ARG A 128 1.57 -13.47 -2.91
C ARG A 128 1.81 -12.21 -2.09
N VAL A 129 1.39 -11.06 -2.63
CA VAL A 129 1.58 -9.77 -1.96
C VAL A 129 0.27 -9.01 -1.99
N LEU A 130 -0.18 -8.56 -0.82
CA LEU A 130 -1.31 -7.65 -0.75
C LEU A 130 -0.82 -6.23 -1.03
N ALA A 131 -1.35 -5.59 -2.06
CA ALA A 131 -1.00 -4.22 -2.40
C ALA A 131 -1.41 -3.27 -1.26
N PRO A 132 -0.68 -2.16 -1.07
CA PRO A 132 -1.07 -1.11 -0.13
C PRO A 132 -2.53 -0.70 -0.32
N GLY A 133 -3.28 -0.66 0.79
CA GLY A 133 -4.73 -0.40 0.80
C GLY A 133 -5.61 -1.64 0.73
N GLY A 134 -5.03 -2.82 0.50
CA GLY A 134 -5.73 -4.10 0.66
C GLY A 134 -6.71 -4.45 -0.45
N ARG A 135 -6.83 -3.62 -1.49
CA ARG A 135 -7.73 -3.84 -2.62
C ARG A 135 -7.20 -4.86 -3.61
N TRP A 136 -5.90 -4.81 -3.93
CA TRP A 136 -5.34 -5.70 -4.95
C TRP A 136 -4.48 -6.79 -4.32
N LEU A 137 -4.70 -8.03 -4.74
CA LEU A 137 -3.84 -9.16 -4.41
C LEU A 137 -2.95 -9.45 -5.62
N LEU A 138 -1.63 -9.32 -5.46
CA LEU A 138 -0.64 -9.65 -6.47
C LEU A 138 -0.20 -11.11 -6.35
N LEU A 139 -0.07 -11.78 -7.48
CA LEU A 139 0.44 -13.13 -7.62
C LEU A 139 1.70 -13.10 -8.50
N PHE A 140 2.76 -13.79 -8.06
CA PHE A 140 4.01 -13.89 -8.81
C PHE A 140 4.32 -15.34 -9.13
N SER A 141 4.52 -15.65 -10.41
CA SER A 141 4.84 -16.98 -10.91
C SER A 141 6.34 -17.21 -11.02
N ALA A 142 6.76 -18.48 -11.15
CA ALA A 142 8.17 -18.87 -11.22
C ALA A 142 8.88 -18.34 -12.49
N ASP A 143 8.13 -17.99 -13.53
CA ASP A 143 8.64 -17.37 -14.77
C ASP A 143 8.78 -15.83 -14.67
N LEU A 144 8.76 -15.29 -13.45
CA LEU A 144 8.84 -13.88 -13.11
C LEU A 144 7.67 -13.04 -13.65
N ALA A 145 6.59 -13.68 -14.11
CA ALA A 145 5.35 -12.98 -14.42
C ALA A 145 4.64 -12.54 -13.13
N ALA A 146 3.81 -11.51 -13.26
CA ALA A 146 2.93 -11.09 -12.20
C ALA A 146 1.53 -10.85 -12.74
N SER A 147 0.54 -11.19 -11.92
CA SER A 147 -0.87 -10.92 -12.18
C SER A 147 -1.53 -10.43 -10.90
N TYR A 148 -2.76 -9.92 -10.98
CA TYR A 148 -3.47 -9.44 -9.81
C TYR A 148 -4.98 -9.65 -9.85
N PHE A 149 -5.58 -9.70 -8.67
CA PHE A 149 -7.02 -9.62 -8.46
C PHE A 149 -7.42 -8.27 -7.88
N ASP A 150 -8.57 -7.75 -8.29
CA ASP A 150 -9.23 -6.61 -7.66
C ASP A 150 -10.29 -7.09 -6.67
N LEU A 151 -9.93 -7.22 -5.39
CA LEU A 151 -10.78 -7.79 -4.33
C LEU A 151 -12.06 -6.97 -4.04
N ASP A 152 -12.14 -5.74 -4.55
CA ASP A 152 -13.32 -4.89 -4.49
C ASP A 152 -14.17 -4.95 -5.76
N SER A 153 -13.75 -5.69 -6.79
CA SER A 153 -14.55 -5.87 -8.00
C SER A 153 -15.74 -6.78 -7.72
N ASP A 154 -16.94 -6.27 -8.04
CA ASP A 154 -18.20 -7.03 -7.98
C ASP A 154 -18.23 -8.19 -8.99
N CYS A 155 -17.28 -8.22 -9.93
CA CYS A 155 -17.20 -9.21 -10.99
C CYS A 155 -16.19 -10.34 -10.72
N ILE A 156 -15.57 -10.40 -9.52
CA ILE A 156 -14.76 -11.57 -9.18
C ILE A 156 -15.69 -12.76 -8.99
N ASP A 157 -15.61 -13.70 -9.93
CA ASP A 157 -16.10 -15.05 -9.70
C ASP A 157 -15.22 -15.71 -8.63
N MET A 158 -15.83 -16.06 -7.51
CA MET A 158 -15.13 -16.64 -6.35
C MET A 158 -14.77 -18.12 -6.58
N GLU A 159 -15.43 -18.78 -7.53
CA GLU A 159 -15.17 -20.18 -7.90
C GLU A 159 -14.11 -20.27 -8.99
N THR A 160 -14.17 -19.40 -10.00
CA THR A 160 -13.22 -19.37 -11.12
C THR A 160 -12.59 -18.00 -11.37
N PRO A 161 -11.84 -17.44 -10.40
CA PRO A 161 -11.29 -16.10 -10.54
C PRO A 161 -10.20 -16.05 -11.60
N SER A 162 -10.33 -15.13 -12.56
CA SER A 162 -9.31 -14.88 -13.58
C SER A 162 -8.49 -13.64 -13.22
N PRO A 163 -7.16 -13.76 -13.01
CA PRO A 163 -6.33 -12.63 -12.65
C PRO A 163 -6.00 -11.76 -13.87
N PHE A 164 -5.86 -10.46 -13.65
CA PHE A 164 -5.40 -9.53 -14.67
C PHE A 164 -3.87 -9.59 -14.81
N PRO A 165 -3.33 -9.70 -16.02
CA PRO A 165 -1.88 -9.69 -16.23
C PRO A 165 -1.29 -8.33 -15.86
N LEU A 166 -0.14 -8.31 -15.18
CA LEU A 166 0.55 -7.10 -14.73
C LEU A 166 1.97 -7.02 -15.28
N ILE A 167 2.75 -8.08 -15.09
CA ILE A 167 4.11 -8.23 -15.62
C ILE A 167 4.10 -9.48 -16.51
N PRO A 168 4.50 -9.39 -17.79
CA PRO A 168 4.52 -10.55 -18.66
C PRO A 168 5.60 -11.56 -18.21
N PRO A 169 5.42 -12.86 -18.51
CA PRO A 169 6.46 -13.86 -18.33
C PRO A 169 7.76 -13.45 -18.96
N HIS A 170 8.83 -13.50 -18.19
CA HIS A 170 10.17 -13.26 -18.69
C HIS A 170 11.16 -13.99 -17.79
N ASN A 171 11.63 -15.15 -18.24
CA ASN A 171 12.59 -15.93 -17.47
C ASN A 171 13.92 -16.09 -18.24
N PRO A 172 14.68 -15.01 -18.45
CA PRO A 172 15.88 -15.05 -19.29
C PRO A 172 16.98 -15.96 -18.73
N TYR A 173 16.97 -16.24 -17.43
CA TYR A 173 18.05 -16.96 -16.74
C TYR A 173 17.61 -18.31 -16.16
N GLY A 174 16.39 -18.79 -16.47
CA GLY A 174 15.88 -20.02 -15.90
C GLY A 174 15.78 -19.96 -14.37
N ALA A 175 15.17 -18.89 -13.85
CA ALA A 175 14.88 -18.67 -12.44
C ALA A 175 14.31 -19.92 -11.79
N THR A 176 15.03 -20.42 -10.78
CA THR A 176 14.66 -21.60 -10.01
C THR A 176 13.93 -21.25 -8.71
N SER A 177 14.04 -20.00 -8.29
CA SER A 177 13.48 -19.47 -7.06
C SER A 177 13.11 -18.00 -7.24
N LEU A 178 12.07 -17.53 -6.55
CA LEU A 178 11.61 -16.15 -6.60
C LEU A 178 11.21 -15.69 -5.20
N HIS A 179 11.75 -14.55 -4.79
CA HIS A 179 11.33 -13.79 -3.61
C HIS A 179 10.84 -12.41 -4.01
N VAL A 180 9.80 -11.94 -3.34
CA VAL A 180 9.22 -10.61 -3.53
C VAL A 180 9.32 -9.86 -2.22
N SER A 181 9.81 -8.62 -2.27
CA SER A 181 9.88 -7.76 -1.09
C SER A 181 8.50 -7.30 -0.63
N ASP A 182 8.42 -6.85 0.62
CA ASP A 182 7.31 -6.00 1.05
C ASP A 182 7.21 -4.74 0.16
N PRO A 183 6.00 -4.24 -0.12
CA PRO A 183 5.79 -3.00 -0.87
C PRO A 183 6.39 -1.77 -0.20
N ASP A 184 7.24 -1.03 -0.92
CA ASP A 184 7.73 0.30 -0.55
C ASP A 184 6.78 1.37 -1.10
N VAL A 185 5.96 1.96 -0.24
CA VAL A 185 4.86 2.85 -0.66
C VAL A 185 5.35 4.26 -0.94
N ASP A 186 5.00 4.81 -2.11
CA ASP A 186 5.19 6.22 -2.41
C ASP A 186 4.07 7.06 -1.79
N GLN A 187 4.34 7.57 -0.58
CA GLN A 187 3.42 8.41 0.19
C GLN A 187 3.16 9.79 -0.47
N ALA A 188 4.02 10.22 -1.40
CA ALA A 188 3.85 11.48 -2.10
C ALA A 188 2.92 11.35 -3.33
N SER A 189 2.66 10.12 -3.78
CA SER A 189 1.81 9.87 -4.93
C SER A 189 0.34 10.18 -4.61
N PRO A 190 -0.39 10.89 -5.52
CA PRO A 190 -1.81 11.19 -5.35
C PRO A 190 -2.72 9.96 -5.57
N VAL A 191 -2.14 8.85 -6.02
CA VAL A 191 -2.79 7.55 -6.24
C VAL A 191 -1.94 6.45 -5.62
N ILE A 192 -2.46 5.23 -5.52
CA ILE A 192 -1.64 4.09 -5.10
C ILE A 192 -0.45 3.93 -6.04
N SER A 193 0.75 4.12 -5.50
CA SER A 193 2.02 3.84 -6.15
C SER A 193 2.99 3.27 -5.13
N PHE A 194 3.66 2.19 -5.50
CA PHE A 194 4.62 1.52 -4.63
C PHE A 194 5.65 0.77 -5.46
N ARG A 195 6.78 0.45 -4.84
CA ARG A 195 7.81 -0.38 -5.45
C ARG A 195 7.85 -1.74 -4.80
N ILE A 196 8.26 -2.72 -5.58
CA ILE A 196 8.61 -4.06 -5.12
C ILE A 196 9.96 -4.43 -5.71
N ALA A 197 10.71 -5.27 -4.99
CA ALA A 197 11.88 -5.93 -5.51
C ALA A 197 11.58 -7.42 -5.73
N LEU A 198 11.89 -7.91 -6.91
CA LEU A 198 11.95 -9.33 -7.23
C LEU A 198 13.39 -9.78 -7.12
N THR A 199 13.67 -10.86 -6.39
CA THR A 199 15.00 -11.48 -6.33
C THR A 199 14.88 -12.94 -6.68
N TYR A 200 15.75 -13.39 -7.57
CA TYR A 200 15.74 -14.76 -8.07
C TYR A 200 17.15 -15.23 -8.37
N VAL A 201 17.35 -16.54 -8.30
CA VAL A 201 18.61 -17.21 -8.66
C VAL A 201 18.46 -17.79 -10.06
N GLY A 202 19.38 -17.44 -10.97
CA GLY A 202 19.41 -18.00 -12.31
C GLY A 202 20.25 -19.28 -12.40
N GLY A 203 19.91 -20.14 -13.36
CA GLY A 203 20.63 -21.38 -13.64
C GLY A 203 20.03 -22.62 -12.95
N ASN A 204 20.50 -23.79 -13.36
CA ASN A 204 19.97 -25.08 -12.90
C ASN A 204 20.39 -25.46 -11.47
N ASP A 205 21.36 -24.74 -10.88
CA ASP A 205 21.84 -24.99 -9.53
C ASP A 205 21.35 -23.91 -8.56
N MET A 206 20.44 -24.31 -7.68
CA MET A 206 19.85 -23.46 -6.63
C MET A 206 20.89 -22.93 -5.63
N ALA A 207 22.06 -23.58 -5.52
CA ALA A 207 23.06 -23.25 -4.50
C ALA A 207 24.10 -22.21 -4.94
N GLU A 208 24.43 -22.15 -6.24
CA GLU A 208 25.60 -21.40 -6.74
C GLU A 208 25.29 -20.47 -7.93
N GLY A 209 24.02 -20.36 -8.33
CA GLY A 209 23.60 -19.47 -9.40
C GLY A 209 23.75 -17.98 -9.06
N PRO A 210 23.98 -17.11 -10.06
CA PRO A 210 23.97 -15.67 -9.84
C PRO A 210 22.58 -15.20 -9.37
N SER A 211 22.59 -14.39 -8.31
CA SER A 211 21.39 -13.71 -7.82
C SER A 211 21.11 -12.48 -8.67
N PHE A 212 19.87 -12.33 -9.14
CA PHE A 212 19.40 -11.17 -9.88
C PHE A 212 18.34 -10.44 -9.08
N VAL A 213 18.32 -9.12 -9.22
CA VAL A 213 17.34 -8.25 -8.60
C VAL A 213 16.69 -7.41 -9.67
N GLU A 214 15.36 -7.38 -9.68
CA GLU A 214 14.57 -6.42 -10.45
C GLU A 214 13.71 -5.57 -9.54
N ILE A 215 13.62 -4.28 -9.84
CA ILE A 215 12.75 -3.36 -9.11
C ILE A 215 11.68 -2.88 -10.05
N TRP A 216 10.44 -3.01 -9.60
CA TRP A 216 9.26 -2.64 -10.34
C TRP A 216 8.50 -1.57 -9.56
N THR A 217 8.07 -0.53 -10.27
CA THR A 217 7.09 0.43 -9.76
C THR A 217 5.71 -0.01 -10.23
N ILE A 218 4.79 -0.20 -9.29
CA ILE A 218 3.40 -0.53 -9.54
C ILE A 218 2.57 0.70 -9.20
N THR A 219 1.73 1.13 -10.14
CA THR A 219 0.88 2.32 -9.98
C THR A 219 -0.54 2.02 -10.41
N SER A 220 -1.51 2.58 -9.69
CA SER A 220 -2.90 2.54 -10.13
C SER A 220 -3.12 3.47 -11.31
N LEU A 221 -3.75 2.93 -12.34
CA LEU A 221 -4.13 3.63 -13.56
C LEU A 221 -5.66 3.73 -13.56
N TYR A 222 -6.16 4.95 -13.55
CA TYR A 222 -7.59 5.22 -13.64
C TYR A 222 -8.00 5.54 -15.07
N ASP A 223 -8.97 4.79 -15.60
CA ASP A 223 -9.60 5.10 -16.87
C ASP A 223 -10.91 5.86 -16.63
N SER A 224 -10.95 7.13 -17.01
CA SER A 224 -12.12 7.99 -16.84
C SER A 224 -13.33 7.56 -17.65
N ASN A 225 -13.13 6.85 -18.78
CA ASN A 225 -14.22 6.43 -19.67
C ASN A 225 -14.99 5.27 -19.06
N THR A 226 -14.26 4.25 -18.60
CA THR A 226 -14.85 3.07 -17.96
C THR A 226 -15.07 3.27 -16.45
N LYS A 227 -14.51 4.33 -15.88
CA LYS A 227 -14.45 4.59 -14.43
C LYS A 227 -13.81 3.45 -13.65
N THR A 228 -12.92 2.69 -14.28
CA THR A 228 -12.24 1.56 -13.67
C THR A 228 -10.81 1.93 -13.28
N SER A 229 -10.33 1.32 -12.20
CA SER A 229 -8.96 1.45 -11.71
C SER A 229 -8.27 0.11 -11.94
N ARG A 230 -7.13 0.13 -12.61
CA ARG A 230 -6.29 -1.05 -12.87
C ARG A 230 -4.88 -0.82 -12.33
N LEU A 231 -4.06 -1.87 -12.28
CA LEU A 231 -2.64 -1.72 -11.97
C LEU A 231 -1.82 -1.70 -13.26
N GLY A 232 -0.81 -0.83 -13.28
CA GLY A 232 0.28 -0.87 -14.26
C GLY A 232 1.61 -1.12 -13.56
N ALA A 233 2.52 -1.81 -14.22
CA ALA A 233 3.86 -2.09 -13.73
C ALA A 233 4.93 -1.57 -14.70
N GLN A 234 5.98 -0.97 -14.14
CA GLN A 234 7.13 -0.49 -14.88
C GLN A 234 8.41 -0.94 -14.21
N LYS A 235 9.28 -1.62 -14.95
CA LYS A 235 10.63 -1.95 -14.46
C LYS A 235 11.46 -0.68 -14.39
N VAL A 236 12.04 -0.41 -13.21
CA VAL A 236 12.86 0.79 -12.97
C VAL A 236 14.35 0.45 -12.78
N ALA A 237 14.67 -0.78 -12.40
CA ALA A 237 16.04 -1.25 -12.29
C ALA A 237 16.12 -2.77 -12.45
N ALA A 238 17.25 -3.23 -12.96
CA ALA A 238 17.65 -4.63 -12.96
C ALA A 238 19.16 -4.70 -12.78
N PHE A 239 19.65 -5.58 -11.92
CA PHE A 239 21.08 -5.78 -11.72
C PHE A 239 21.37 -7.17 -11.14
N GLN A 240 22.60 -7.63 -11.34
CA GLN A 240 23.10 -8.86 -10.76
C GLN A 240 23.78 -8.54 -9.42
N LEU A 241 23.45 -9.32 -8.39
CA LEU A 241 24.19 -9.36 -7.13
C LEU A 241 25.33 -10.38 -7.28
N ASN A 242 26.55 -9.89 -7.45
CA ASN A 242 27.76 -10.72 -7.48
C ASN A 242 28.13 -11.17 -6.07
N LEU A 243 27.32 -12.04 -5.51
CA LEU A 243 27.57 -12.67 -4.23
C LEU A 243 27.70 -14.16 -4.45
N ALA A 244 28.74 -14.76 -3.88
CA ALA A 244 28.85 -16.21 -3.74
C ALA A 244 27.96 -16.71 -2.59
N CYS A 245 26.76 -16.14 -2.46
CA CYS A 245 25.73 -16.63 -1.56
C CYS A 245 24.52 -16.97 -2.42
N GLY A 246 23.93 -18.15 -2.20
CA GLY A 246 22.74 -18.60 -2.91
C GLY A 246 21.52 -17.75 -2.58
N LEU A 247 20.36 -18.40 -2.41
CA LEU A 247 19.10 -17.69 -2.24
C LEU A 247 19.11 -16.69 -1.08
N LEU A 248 18.91 -15.41 -1.42
CA LEU A 248 18.76 -14.31 -0.47
C LEU A 248 17.28 -14.08 -0.16
N ASP A 249 16.93 -14.14 1.12
CA ASP A 249 15.61 -13.69 1.56
C ASP A 249 15.60 -12.15 1.56
N ILE A 250 14.78 -11.53 0.71
CA ILE A 250 14.55 -10.09 0.77
C ILE A 250 13.73 -9.78 2.02
N TYR A 251 14.21 -8.87 2.86
CA TYR A 251 13.48 -8.43 4.04
C TYR A 251 12.69 -7.15 3.77
N THR A 252 13.29 -6.16 3.13
CA THR A 252 12.60 -4.88 2.90
C THR A 252 13.22 -4.08 1.77
N LEU A 253 12.37 -3.39 1.02
CA LEU A 253 12.73 -2.30 0.12
C LEU A 253 12.31 -0.99 0.80
N ALA A 254 13.20 -0.01 0.86
CA ALA A 254 12.93 1.29 1.46
C ALA A 254 13.68 2.39 0.71
N GLY A 255 12.96 3.16 -0.10
CA GLY A 255 13.52 4.20 -0.96
C GLY A 255 14.58 3.63 -1.90
N ASP A 256 15.82 4.12 -1.76
CA ASP A 256 16.95 3.72 -2.62
C ASP A 256 17.72 2.50 -2.09
N SER A 257 17.20 1.83 -1.06
CA SER A 257 17.89 0.77 -0.32
C SER A 257 17.10 -0.53 -0.29
N ILE A 258 17.79 -1.66 -0.39
CA ILE A 258 17.26 -3.00 -0.15
C ILE A 258 18.03 -3.62 1.01
N LEU A 259 17.31 -4.27 1.91
CA LEU A 259 17.88 -5.12 2.94
C LEU A 259 17.54 -6.58 2.66
N PHE A 260 18.55 -7.41 2.53
CA PHE A 260 18.41 -8.86 2.45
C PHE A 260 18.84 -9.47 3.79
N ALA A 261 18.20 -10.56 4.22
CA ALA A 261 18.84 -11.45 5.17
C ALA A 261 19.60 -12.51 4.41
N ALA A 262 20.87 -12.65 4.76
CA ALA A 262 21.69 -13.72 4.24
C ALA A 262 21.59 -14.91 5.21
N PRO A 263 21.08 -16.07 4.77
CA PRO A 263 21.04 -17.25 5.63
C PRO A 263 22.45 -17.66 6.06
N TYR A 264 22.55 -18.14 7.30
CA TYR A 264 23.81 -18.41 8.01
C TYR A 264 24.78 -19.34 7.25
N MET A 265 24.27 -20.20 6.37
CA MET A 265 25.07 -21.23 5.66
C MET A 265 26.08 -20.68 4.64
N PHE A 266 25.98 -19.42 4.22
CA PHE A 266 26.84 -18.89 3.13
C PHE A 266 28.11 -18.19 3.58
N PHE A 267 28.33 -18.02 4.89
CA PHE A 267 29.56 -17.42 5.43
C PHE A 267 30.35 -18.45 6.25
N HIS A 268 30.80 -19.53 5.62
CA HIS A 268 31.77 -20.44 6.20
C HIS A 268 33.15 -19.75 6.32
N THR A 269 33.24 -18.83 7.26
CA THR A 269 34.49 -18.25 7.74
C THR A 269 34.65 -18.74 9.19
N PRO A 270 35.75 -19.40 9.55
CA PRO A 270 35.92 -20.08 10.84
C PRO A 270 35.92 -19.15 12.06
N GLU A 271 35.88 -17.83 11.84
CA GLU A 271 35.97 -16.79 12.86
C GLU A 271 34.61 -16.37 13.47
N TYR A 272 33.49 -16.97 13.07
CA TYR A 272 32.16 -16.47 13.46
C TYR A 272 31.37 -17.44 14.34
N GLU A 273 30.84 -16.90 15.44
CA GLU A 273 29.99 -17.62 16.39
C GLU A 273 28.69 -18.07 15.72
N SER A 274 28.29 -19.31 16.00
CA SER A 274 27.05 -19.87 15.45
C SER A 274 25.83 -19.16 16.02
N GLY A 275 25.17 -18.35 15.18
CA GLY A 275 23.91 -17.69 15.54
C GLY A 275 23.76 -16.24 15.09
N ASP A 276 24.83 -15.58 14.62
CA ASP A 276 24.72 -14.21 14.16
C ASP A 276 23.90 -14.09 12.87
N ARG A 277 22.92 -13.19 12.88
CA ARG A 277 22.13 -12.86 11.69
C ARG A 277 22.86 -11.79 10.91
N ARG A 278 23.13 -12.05 9.63
CA ARG A 278 23.73 -11.07 8.73
C ARG A 278 22.69 -10.52 7.78
N PHE A 279 22.74 -9.21 7.64
CA PHE A 279 21.95 -8.49 6.66
C PHE A 279 22.85 -7.90 5.61
N LEU A 280 22.40 -7.96 4.38
CA LEU A 280 23.02 -7.29 3.26
C LEU A 280 22.24 -6.01 2.98
N TYR A 281 22.90 -4.87 3.13
CA TYR A 281 22.37 -3.58 2.75
C TYR A 281 22.88 -3.22 1.34
N VAL A 282 21.97 -3.00 0.39
CA VAL A 282 22.30 -2.64 -1.00
C VAL A 282 21.65 -1.31 -1.33
N ASN A 283 22.42 -0.35 -1.83
CA ASN A 283 21.83 0.82 -2.49
C ASN A 283 21.64 0.50 -3.97
N TRP A 284 20.39 0.21 -4.36
CA TRP A 284 20.12 -0.33 -5.68
C TRP A 284 20.38 0.66 -6.80
N ARG A 285 20.22 1.97 -6.56
CA ARG A 285 20.56 3.00 -7.56
C ARG A 285 22.05 3.01 -7.89
N LYS A 286 22.90 2.81 -6.88
CA LYS A 286 24.34 2.67 -7.08
C LYS A 286 24.69 1.34 -7.73
N ALA A 287 23.99 0.26 -7.37
CA ALA A 287 24.19 -1.07 -7.93
C ALA A 287 23.99 -1.11 -9.45
N VAL A 288 22.92 -0.47 -9.94
CA VAL A 288 22.63 -0.38 -11.39
C VAL A 288 23.78 0.23 -12.19
N ASN A 289 24.47 1.21 -11.62
CA ASN A 289 25.54 1.93 -12.32
C ASN A 289 26.93 1.29 -12.15
N ASN A 290 27.10 0.39 -11.18
CA ASN A 290 28.41 -0.16 -10.79
C ASN A 290 28.38 -1.69 -10.73
N SER A 291 28.30 -2.34 -11.90
CA SER A 291 28.31 -3.81 -12.01
C SER A 291 29.60 -4.48 -11.52
N HIS A 292 30.70 -3.73 -11.42
CA HIS A 292 32.04 -4.27 -11.14
C HIS A 292 32.52 -4.12 -9.70
N GLN A 293 31.82 -3.37 -8.84
CA GLN A 293 32.20 -3.20 -7.43
C GLN A 293 31.10 -3.70 -6.50
N PRO A 294 31.44 -4.31 -5.34
CA PRO A 294 30.45 -4.70 -4.36
C PRO A 294 29.68 -3.46 -3.88
N CYS A 295 28.44 -3.33 -4.32
CA CYS A 295 27.53 -2.23 -4.00
C CYS A 295 26.78 -2.43 -2.68
N TYR A 296 27.28 -3.35 -1.85
CA TYR A 296 26.63 -3.80 -0.64
C TYR A 296 27.48 -3.55 0.62
N ARG A 297 26.81 -3.44 1.76
CA ARG A 297 27.41 -3.41 3.09
C ARG A 297 26.82 -4.54 3.92
N THR A 298 27.66 -5.27 4.63
CA THR A 298 27.20 -6.29 5.57
C THR A 298 26.96 -5.66 6.93
N VAL A 299 25.81 -5.96 7.52
CA VAL A 299 25.47 -5.60 8.90
C VAL A 299 25.27 -6.88 9.68
N SER A 300 26.09 -7.09 10.71
CA SER A 300 25.95 -8.22 11.62
C SER A 300 25.15 -7.79 12.84
N VAL A 301 24.12 -8.56 13.17
CA VAL A 301 23.34 -8.38 14.40
C VAL A 301 23.64 -9.55 15.32
N PRO A 302 24.16 -9.31 16.54
CA PRO A 302 24.46 -10.37 17.48
C PRO A 302 23.21 -11.21 17.76
N ALA A 303 23.35 -12.53 17.86
CA ALA A 303 22.24 -13.45 18.12
C ALA A 303 21.36 -13.07 19.34
N ARG A 304 21.94 -12.34 20.31
CA ARG A 304 21.27 -11.88 21.53
C ARG A 304 20.29 -10.72 21.31
N VAL A 305 20.38 -10.02 20.19
CA VAL A 305 19.45 -8.94 19.85
C VAL A 305 18.24 -9.56 19.15
N ARG A 306 17.09 -9.58 19.84
CA ARG A 306 15.82 -9.93 19.19
C ARG A 306 15.53 -8.86 18.15
N VAL A 307 15.78 -9.18 16.88
CA VAL A 307 15.16 -8.46 15.77
C VAL A 307 13.67 -8.72 15.92
N LEU A 308 12.92 -7.69 16.32
CA LEU A 308 11.47 -7.73 16.30
C LEU A 308 11.09 -7.92 14.84
N SER A 309 10.66 -9.12 14.47
CA SER A 309 9.93 -9.30 13.22
C SER A 309 8.80 -8.27 13.22
N PRO A 310 8.52 -7.60 12.09
CA PRO A 310 7.27 -6.84 12.00
C PRO A 310 6.13 -7.78 12.42
N PRO A 311 5.15 -7.28 13.19
CA PRO A 311 4.02 -8.12 13.59
C PRO A 311 3.45 -8.75 12.33
N ARG A 312 3.48 -10.09 12.26
CA ARG A 312 2.74 -10.82 11.25
C ARG A 312 1.27 -10.48 11.49
N LEU A 313 0.69 -9.69 10.60
CA LEU A 313 -0.75 -9.39 10.58
C LEU A 313 -1.53 -10.68 10.28
#